data_AF-A0A947ZA54-F1
#
_entry.id   AF-A0A947ZA54-F1
#
_cell.length_a   1.000
_cell.length_b   1.000
_cell.length_c   1.000
_cell.angle_alpha   90.00
_cell.angle_beta   90.00
_cell.angle_gamma   90.00
#
_symmetry.space_group_name_H-M   'P 1'
#
loop_
_entity.id
_entity.type
_entity.pdbx_description
1 polymer ?
#
loop_
_entity_poly.entity_id
_entity_poly.type
_entity_poly.pdbx_seq_one_letter_code
_entity_poly.pdbx_strand_id
1 'polypeptide(L)'
;MKRIFFLLLSGLTAAFSMGCAPLDKTPEETCEMLIDCGATYTQDECLMDIGSRELSKECVDAMFDASCEEHFTAPPSYMDTCYDTCTVLGKACDKDDLKICMGGREFVYDCKKVCRYQEAGDYSGSCGTVSPQGDVSEDGDVCWCYIQ
;
A
#
# COMPACT_ATOMS: atom_id res chain seq x y z
N MET A 1 -56.83 13.79 31.24
CA MET A 1 -55.78 14.63 30.62
C MET A 1 -54.56 13.74 30.38
N LYS A 2 -54.27 13.43 29.11
CA LYS A 2 -53.25 12.46 28.66
C LYS A 2 -51.85 13.12 28.72
N ARG A 3 -50.90 12.55 29.46
CA ARG A 3 -49.49 12.98 29.45
C ARG A 3 -48.75 12.17 28.40
N ILE A 4 -48.15 12.85 27.43
CA ILE A 4 -47.30 12.28 26.38
C ILE A 4 -45.88 12.19 26.94
N PHE A 5 -45.30 11.00 26.93
CA PHE A 5 -43.89 10.74 27.26
C PHE A 5 -43.09 10.86 25.96
N PHE A 6 -42.25 11.89 25.82
CA PHE A 6 -41.27 12.00 24.75
C PHE A 6 -39.97 11.31 25.21
N LEU A 7 -39.66 10.15 24.64
CA LEU A 7 -38.35 9.53 24.74
C LEU A 7 -37.46 10.13 23.64
N LEU A 8 -36.57 11.04 24.05
CA LEU A 8 -35.44 11.49 23.23
C LEU A 8 -34.46 10.32 23.13
N LEU A 9 -34.47 9.60 22.00
CA LEU A 9 -33.33 8.77 21.60
C LEU A 9 -32.20 9.71 21.20
N SER A 10 -31.35 10.05 22.16
CA SER A 10 -30.02 10.58 21.91
C SER A 10 -29.21 9.51 21.17
N GLY A 11 -29.10 9.66 19.85
CA GLY A 11 -28.19 8.90 19.02
C GLY A 11 -26.75 9.18 19.47
N LEU A 12 -26.13 8.19 20.09
CA LEU A 12 -24.68 8.12 20.16
C LEU A 12 -24.19 7.87 18.72
N THR A 13 -23.73 8.93 18.06
CA THR A 13 -22.84 8.80 16.91
C THR A 13 -21.52 8.24 17.45
N ALA A 14 -21.33 6.93 17.35
CA ALA A 14 -20.02 6.33 17.45
C ALA A 14 -19.19 6.86 16.28
N ALA A 15 -18.35 7.86 16.57
CA ALA A 15 -17.27 8.21 15.68
C ALA A 15 -16.34 7.00 15.62
N PHE A 16 -16.45 6.21 14.55
CA PHE A 16 -15.41 5.26 14.20
C PHE A 16 -14.19 6.08 13.84
N SER A 17 -13.32 6.31 14.82
CA SER A 17 -11.92 6.57 14.54
C SER A 17 -11.42 5.35 13.76
N MET A 18 -11.32 5.47 12.44
CA MET A 18 -10.47 4.61 11.60
C MET A 18 -9.03 4.83 12.06
N GLY A 19 -8.72 4.34 13.26
CA GLY A 19 -7.34 4.22 13.71
C GLY A 19 -6.73 3.15 12.82
N CYS A 20 -5.59 3.48 12.20
CA CYS A 20 -4.73 2.52 11.54
C CYS A 20 -4.36 1.44 12.58
N ALA A 21 -5.14 0.36 12.65
CA ALA A 21 -4.72 -0.82 13.39
C ALA A 21 -3.41 -1.27 12.73
N PRO A 22 -2.35 -1.55 13.52
CA PRO A 22 -1.14 -2.09 12.95
C PRO A 22 -1.48 -3.34 12.14
N LEU A 23 -0.87 -3.49 10.97
CA LEU A 23 -0.96 -4.74 10.22
C LEU A 23 -0.47 -5.85 11.15
N ASP A 24 -1.31 -6.85 11.40
CA ASP A 24 -0.93 -8.03 12.21
C ASP A 24 0.13 -8.88 11.49
N LYS A 25 0.37 -8.59 10.21
CA LYS A 25 1.31 -9.25 9.31
C LYS A 25 2.32 -8.25 8.78
N THR A 26 3.60 -8.59 8.88
CA THR A 26 4.67 -7.74 8.34
C THR A 26 4.87 -7.97 6.84
N PRO A 27 5.52 -7.02 6.13
CA PRO A 27 5.98 -7.26 4.77
C PRO A 27 6.85 -8.51 4.63
N GLU A 28 7.70 -8.77 5.62
CA GLU A 28 8.56 -9.96 5.66
C GLU A 28 7.74 -11.25 5.70
N GLU A 29 6.75 -11.35 6.59
CA GLU A 29 5.85 -12.51 6.66
C GLU A 29 5.03 -12.68 5.37
N THR A 30 4.60 -11.57 4.75
CA THR A 30 3.85 -11.61 3.48
C THR A 30 4.73 -12.16 2.36
N CYS A 31 5.99 -11.73 2.29
CA CYS A 31 6.94 -12.21 1.29
C CYS A 31 7.35 -13.66 1.50
N GLU A 32 7.58 -14.08 2.75
CA GLU A 32 7.86 -15.48 3.09
C GLU A 32 6.71 -16.39 2.64
N MET A 33 5.46 -16.00 2.91
CA MET A 33 4.28 -16.74 2.48
C MET A 33 4.21 -16.89 0.95
N LEU A 34 4.43 -15.83 0.19
CA LEU A 34 4.37 -15.88 -1.27
C LEU A 34 5.49 -16.74 -1.87
N ILE A 35 6.70 -16.68 -1.29
CA ILE A 35 7.83 -17.53 -1.68
C ILE A 35 7.54 -19.00 -1.35
N ASP A 36 7.00 -19.29 -0.17
CA ASP A 36 6.59 -20.64 0.23
C ASP A 36 5.49 -21.21 -0.69
N CYS A 37 4.61 -20.34 -1.20
CA CYS A 37 3.62 -20.69 -2.22
C CYS A 37 4.22 -20.89 -3.62
N GLY A 38 5.49 -20.56 -3.85
CA GLY A 38 6.21 -20.84 -5.10
C GLY A 38 6.52 -19.62 -5.97
N ALA A 39 6.43 -18.40 -5.42
CA ALA A 39 6.88 -17.22 -6.15
C ALA A 39 8.38 -17.29 -6.48
N THR A 40 8.77 -16.80 -7.66
CA THR A 40 10.14 -16.95 -8.17
C THR A 40 11.09 -15.82 -7.78
N TYR A 41 10.60 -14.80 -7.09
CA TYR A 41 11.42 -13.70 -6.58
C TYR A 41 12.11 -14.11 -5.27
N THR A 42 13.24 -13.47 -5.00
CA THR A 42 13.93 -13.53 -3.70
C THR A 42 13.17 -12.73 -2.64
N GLN A 43 13.53 -12.93 -1.37
CA GLN A 43 12.97 -12.16 -0.26
C GLN A 43 13.19 -10.66 -0.45
N ASP A 44 14.38 -10.26 -0.89
CA ASP A 44 14.72 -8.84 -1.09
C ASP A 44 13.94 -8.22 -2.26
N GLU A 45 13.79 -8.95 -3.37
CA GLU A 45 12.96 -8.52 -4.51
C GLU A 45 11.49 -8.38 -4.10
N CYS A 46 10.97 -9.30 -3.29
CA CYS A 46 9.62 -9.20 -2.76
C CYS A 46 9.46 -8.00 -1.82
N LEU A 47 10.40 -7.78 -0.90
CA LEU A 47 10.35 -6.66 0.04
C LEU A 47 10.44 -5.32 -0.68
N MET A 48 11.26 -5.24 -1.74
CA MET A 48 11.34 -4.07 -2.60
C MET A 48 10.00 -3.76 -3.28
N ASP A 49 9.22 -4.77 -3.66
CA ASP A 49 7.92 -4.56 -4.31
C ASP A 49 6.75 -4.49 -3.32
N ILE A 50 6.48 -5.56 -2.57
CA ILE A 50 5.35 -5.65 -1.63
C ILE A 50 5.58 -4.79 -0.39
N GLY A 51 6.80 -4.77 0.14
CA GLY A 51 7.12 -3.98 1.34
C GLY A 51 7.10 -2.47 1.11
N SER A 52 7.32 -2.02 -0.13
CA SER A 52 7.25 -0.60 -0.49
C SER A 52 5.84 -0.11 -0.81
N ARG A 53 4.89 -1.01 -1.05
CA ARG A 53 3.48 -0.67 -1.31
C ARG A 53 2.74 -0.25 -0.04
N GLU A 54 1.78 0.64 -0.20
CA GLU A 54 0.76 0.88 0.81
C GLU A 54 -0.38 -0.12 0.68
N LEU A 55 -0.37 -1.14 1.54
CA LEU A 55 -1.43 -2.15 1.59
C LEU A 55 -2.29 -1.94 2.83
N SER A 56 -3.61 -2.00 2.65
CA SER A 56 -4.56 -1.99 3.76
C SER A 56 -4.49 -3.31 4.53
N LYS A 57 -4.96 -3.32 5.78
CA LYS A 57 -5.09 -4.57 6.54
C LYS A 57 -5.98 -5.59 5.83
N GLU A 58 -7.07 -5.12 5.22
CA GLU A 58 -8.01 -5.98 4.50
C GLU A 58 -7.35 -6.64 3.28
N CYS A 59 -6.49 -5.91 2.56
CA CYS A 59 -5.70 -6.48 1.49
C CYS A 59 -4.75 -7.57 1.99
N VAL A 60 -4.00 -7.29 3.05
CA VAL A 60 -3.03 -8.25 3.59
C VAL A 60 -3.74 -9.50 4.11
N ASP A 61 -4.84 -9.35 4.84
CA ASP A 61 -5.65 -10.48 5.31
C ASP A 61 -6.18 -11.30 4.10
N ALA A 62 -6.68 -10.64 3.06
CA ALA A 62 -7.15 -11.33 1.85
C ALA A 62 -6.03 -12.06 1.08
N MET A 63 -4.80 -11.53 1.10
CA MET A 63 -3.64 -12.23 0.57
C MET A 63 -3.33 -13.50 1.38
N PHE A 64 -3.40 -13.46 2.71
CA PHE A 64 -3.14 -14.63 3.55
C PHE A 64 -4.26 -15.67 3.54
N ASP A 65 -5.50 -15.26 3.27
CA ASP A 65 -6.64 -16.17 3.12
C ASP A 65 -6.67 -16.86 1.75
N ALA A 66 -5.96 -16.32 0.76
CA ALA A 66 -5.85 -16.90 -0.57
C ALA A 66 -5.06 -18.21 -0.55
N SER A 67 -5.44 -19.15 -1.42
CA SER A 67 -4.65 -20.37 -1.62
C SER A 67 -3.37 -20.10 -2.42
N CYS A 68 -2.36 -20.95 -2.30
CA CYS A 68 -1.14 -20.82 -3.11
C CYS A 68 -1.41 -20.80 -4.62
N GLU A 69 -2.39 -21.59 -5.10
CA GLU A 69 -2.76 -21.58 -6.52
C GLU A 69 -3.34 -20.22 -6.95
N GLU A 70 -4.03 -19.53 -6.06
CA GLU A 70 -4.73 -18.29 -6.33
C GLU A 70 -3.77 -17.11 -6.54
N HIS A 71 -2.65 -17.07 -5.81
CA HIS A 71 -1.60 -16.05 -5.98
C HIS A 71 -1.08 -15.95 -7.42
N PHE A 72 -1.20 -17.03 -8.20
CA PHE A 72 -0.71 -17.12 -9.57
C PHE A 72 -1.82 -17.09 -10.62
N THR A 73 -3.05 -16.81 -10.22
CA THR A 73 -4.15 -16.52 -11.16
C THR A 73 -4.03 -15.10 -11.71
N ALA A 74 -4.56 -14.86 -12.90
CA ALA A 74 -4.47 -13.56 -13.57
C ALA A 74 -5.88 -12.97 -13.80
N PRO A 75 -6.39 -12.09 -12.92
CA PRO A 75 -5.80 -11.61 -11.66
C PRO A 75 -6.12 -12.50 -10.43
N PRO A 76 -5.35 -12.39 -9.33
CA PRO A 76 -5.71 -12.98 -8.03
C PRO A 76 -7.02 -12.41 -7.48
N SER A 77 -7.75 -13.16 -6.65
CA SER A 77 -9.09 -12.71 -6.20
C SER A 77 -9.04 -11.49 -5.28
N TYR A 78 -7.95 -11.33 -4.52
CA TYR A 78 -7.70 -10.18 -3.66
C TYR A 78 -7.28 -8.90 -4.41
N MET A 79 -7.12 -8.93 -5.73
CA MET A 79 -6.64 -7.78 -6.50
C MET A 79 -7.55 -6.55 -6.33
N ASP A 80 -8.86 -6.76 -6.29
CA ASP A 80 -9.87 -5.70 -6.14
C ASP A 80 -9.94 -5.16 -4.71
N THR A 81 -9.56 -5.97 -3.72
CA THR A 81 -9.42 -5.57 -2.32
C THR A 81 -8.15 -4.76 -2.10
N CYS A 82 -7.10 -5.10 -2.84
CA CYS A 82 -5.77 -4.52 -2.66
C CYS A 82 -5.52 -3.24 -3.44
N TYR A 83 -6.13 -3.11 -4.63
CA TYR A 83 -5.77 -2.05 -5.56
C TYR A 83 -6.99 -1.44 -6.25
N ASP A 84 -7.10 -0.12 -6.13
CA ASP A 84 -8.12 0.65 -6.81
C ASP A 84 -7.93 0.61 -8.33
N THR A 85 -9.02 0.86 -9.06
CA THR A 85 -8.93 1.10 -10.51
C THR A 85 -8.24 2.43 -10.78
N CYS A 86 -7.36 2.49 -11.77
CA CYS A 86 -6.70 3.75 -12.12
C CYS A 86 -7.70 4.85 -12.45
N THR A 87 -7.52 6.02 -11.84
CA THR A 87 -8.24 7.24 -12.20
C THR A 87 -7.46 8.09 -13.22
N VAL A 88 -6.14 7.93 -13.25
CA VAL A 88 -5.20 8.56 -14.18
C VAL A 88 -4.16 7.54 -14.66
N LEU A 89 -3.66 7.73 -15.88
CA LEU A 89 -2.61 6.87 -16.45
C LEU A 89 -1.21 7.39 -16.08
N GLY A 90 -0.26 6.48 -15.96
CA GLY A 90 1.15 6.81 -15.73
C GLY A 90 1.53 6.84 -14.25
N LYS A 91 2.51 7.69 -13.93
CA LYS A 91 3.06 7.88 -12.58
C LYS A 91 2.68 9.27 -12.09
N ALA A 92 2.32 9.40 -10.81
CA ALA A 92 2.02 10.68 -10.20
C ALA A 92 2.38 10.66 -8.72
N CYS A 93 3.00 11.74 -8.24
CA CYS A 93 3.23 11.94 -6.81
C CYS A 93 1.98 12.45 -6.09
N ASP A 94 1.72 11.89 -4.91
CA ASP A 94 0.83 12.43 -3.89
C ASP A 94 1.65 12.61 -2.61
N LYS A 95 2.19 13.82 -2.41
CA LYS A 95 3.20 14.10 -1.38
C LYS A 95 4.43 13.20 -1.56
N ASP A 96 4.75 12.35 -0.58
CA ASP A 96 5.88 11.43 -0.60
C ASP A 96 5.52 10.04 -1.15
N ASP A 97 4.29 9.86 -1.64
CA ASP A 97 3.83 8.61 -2.23
C ASP A 97 3.87 8.67 -3.76
N LEU A 98 4.39 7.63 -4.38
CA LEU A 98 4.38 7.44 -5.82
C LEU A 98 3.22 6.53 -6.23
N LYS A 99 2.25 7.09 -6.95
CA LYS A 99 1.15 6.33 -7.55
C LYS A 99 1.53 5.89 -8.95
N ILE A 100 1.37 4.60 -9.24
CA ILE A 100 1.65 4.01 -10.56
C ILE A 100 0.39 3.29 -11.04
N CYS A 101 -0.10 3.66 -12.22
CA CYS A 101 -1.13 2.90 -12.90
C CYS A 101 -0.50 1.79 -13.76
N MET A 102 -0.76 0.52 -13.41
CA MET A 102 -0.29 -0.64 -14.17
C MET A 102 -1.41 -1.67 -14.29
N GLY A 103 -1.68 -2.19 -15.48
CA GLY A 103 -2.73 -3.19 -15.68
C GLY A 103 -4.15 -2.72 -15.31
N GLY A 104 -4.40 -1.41 -15.32
CA GLY A 104 -5.69 -0.82 -14.91
C GLY A 104 -5.87 -0.68 -13.39
N ARG A 105 -4.84 -1.00 -12.60
CA ARG A 105 -4.82 -0.90 -11.14
C ARG A 105 -3.82 0.16 -10.67
N GLU A 106 -4.18 0.89 -9.64
CA GLU A 106 -3.34 1.90 -9.00
C GLU A 106 -2.55 1.25 -7.86
N PHE A 107 -1.23 1.32 -7.96
CA PHE A 107 -0.29 0.91 -6.92
C PHE A 107 0.27 2.16 -6.27
N VAL A 108 0.19 2.23 -4.94
CA VAL A 108 0.74 3.34 -4.16
C VAL A 108 2.00 2.86 -3.47
N TYR A 109 3.11 3.55 -3.71
CA TYR A 109 4.41 3.25 -3.14
C TYR A 109 4.84 4.37 -2.19
N ASP A 110 5.16 4.02 -0.95
CA ASP A 110 5.74 4.96 0.03
C ASP A 110 7.22 5.12 -0.30
N CYS A 111 7.64 6.31 -0.75
CA CYS A 111 9.02 6.51 -1.19
C CYS A 111 10.04 6.32 -0.08
N LYS A 112 9.69 6.55 1.20
CA LYS A 112 10.58 6.23 2.32
C LYS A 112 10.79 4.73 2.44
N LYS A 113 9.73 3.93 2.28
CA LYS A 113 9.86 2.46 2.28
C LYS A 113 10.63 1.97 1.06
N VAL A 114 10.36 2.49 -0.14
CA VAL A 114 11.14 2.19 -1.36
C VAL A 114 12.63 2.36 -1.08
N CYS A 115 13.03 3.52 -0.58
CA CYS A 115 14.44 3.82 -0.31
C CYS A 115 15.05 2.99 0.82
N ARG A 116 14.26 2.66 1.85
CA ARG A 116 14.70 1.75 2.91
C ARG A 116 15.02 0.35 2.39
N TYR A 117 14.21 -0.18 1.47
CA TYR A 117 14.40 -1.51 0.88
C TYR A 117 15.44 -1.51 -0.25
N GLN A 118 15.65 -0.39 -0.94
CA GLN A 118 16.62 -0.29 -2.05
C GLN A 118 18.06 -0.09 -1.58
N GLU A 119 18.30 0.86 -0.66
CA GLU A 119 19.66 1.31 -0.33
C GLU A 119 20.18 0.76 1.02
N ALA A 120 19.32 0.13 1.82
CA ALA A 120 19.56 -0.34 3.19
C ALA A 120 20.07 0.76 4.16
N GLY A 121 19.38 0.95 5.30
CA GLY A 121 19.82 1.88 6.36
C GLY A 121 18.93 3.11 6.53
N ASP A 122 19.51 4.22 7.01
CA ASP A 122 18.81 5.46 7.40
C ASP A 122 18.47 6.36 6.18
N TYR A 123 18.00 5.74 5.10
CA TYR A 123 17.52 6.48 3.92
C TYR A 123 16.08 6.95 4.11
N SER A 124 15.82 8.16 3.62
CA SER A 124 14.49 8.67 3.35
C SER A 124 14.20 8.61 1.85
N GLY A 125 12.94 8.78 1.50
CA GLY A 125 12.55 9.07 0.13
C GLY A 125 11.59 10.24 0.05
N SER A 126 11.58 10.91 -1.11
CA SER A 126 10.56 11.90 -1.49
C SER A 126 10.11 11.62 -2.91
N CYS A 127 8.83 11.80 -3.20
CA CYS A 127 8.32 11.66 -4.56
C CYS A 127 8.49 12.97 -5.33
N GLY A 128 8.97 12.89 -6.57
CA GLY A 128 8.91 14.03 -7.50
C GLY A 128 9.60 13.77 -8.82
N THR A 129 9.38 14.65 -9.79
CA THR A 129 10.16 14.69 -11.04
C THR A 129 11.57 15.27 -10.81
N VAL A 130 11.79 16.04 -9.73
CA VAL A 130 13.08 16.67 -9.39
C VAL A 130 13.52 16.23 -7.99
N SER A 131 14.78 15.81 -7.86
CA SER A 131 15.38 15.39 -6.58
C SER A 131 15.59 16.58 -5.64
N PRO A 132 15.72 16.35 -4.32
CA PRO A 132 16.13 17.40 -3.38
C PRO A 132 17.49 18.06 -3.73
N GLN A 133 18.33 17.38 -4.50
CA GLN A 133 19.64 17.87 -4.97
C GLN A 133 19.57 18.56 -6.34
N GLY A 134 18.41 18.55 -7.02
CA GLY A 134 18.17 19.22 -8.29
C GLY A 134 18.32 18.35 -9.55
N ASP A 135 18.48 17.04 -9.39
CA ASP A 135 18.48 16.10 -10.52
C ASP A 135 17.05 15.95 -11.06
N VAL A 136 16.91 15.79 -12.38
CA VAL A 136 15.61 15.70 -13.05
C VAL A 136 15.44 14.33 -13.67
N SER A 137 14.32 13.67 -13.39
CA SER A 137 13.94 12.40 -14.01
C SER A 137 13.29 12.64 -15.38
N GLU A 138 13.78 11.96 -16.42
CA GLU A 138 13.16 11.95 -17.75
C GLU A 138 11.93 11.03 -17.81
N ASP A 139 11.79 10.11 -16.85
CA ASP A 139 10.71 9.13 -16.76
C ASP A 139 9.49 9.65 -15.97
N GLY A 140 9.48 10.95 -15.66
CA GLY A 140 8.47 11.61 -14.83
C GLY A 140 8.72 11.42 -13.34
N ASP A 141 7.64 11.34 -12.57
CA ASP A 141 7.70 11.19 -11.12
C ASP A 141 8.34 9.86 -10.69
N VAL A 142 9.27 9.95 -9.74
CA VAL A 142 10.01 8.83 -9.15
C VAL A 142 10.18 9.04 -7.64
N CYS A 143 10.57 7.97 -6.94
CA CYS A 143 11.05 8.08 -5.57
C CYS A 143 12.54 8.41 -5.56
N TRP A 144 12.88 9.58 -5.00
CA TRP A 144 14.27 10.00 -4.81
C TRP A 144 14.77 9.59 -3.44
N CYS A 145 15.86 8.83 -3.38
CA CYS A 145 16.46 8.35 -2.14
C CYS A 145 17.61 9.23 -1.69
N TYR A 146 17.62 9.57 -0.39
CA TYR A 146 18.67 10.37 0.23
C TYR A 146 18.89 9.97 1.68
N ILE A 147 20.12 10.16 2.16
CA ILE A 147 20.51 9.86 3.56
C ILE A 147 19.87 10.91 4.48
N GLN A 148 19.28 10.47 5.60
CA GLN A 148 18.79 11.37 6.67
C GLN A 148 19.89 11.89 7.58
#